data_AF-A0A8J3L7D7-F1
#
_entry.id   AF-A0A8J3L7D7-F1
#
_cell.length_a   1.000
_cell.length_b   1.000
_cell.length_c   1.000
_cell.angle_alpha   90.00
_cell.angle_beta   90.00
_cell.angle_gamma   90.00
#
_symmetry.space_group_name_H-M   'P 1'
#
loop_
_entity.id
_entity.type
_entity.pdbx_description
1 polymer ?
#
loop_
_entity_poly.entity_id
_entity_poly.type
_entity_poly.pdbx_seq_one_letter_code
_entity_poly.pdbx_strand_id
1 'polypeptide(L)'
;MTDVGNSPRFSTRGLALSVALALLVGLAIGFGVSRLAAPSTPADDSAAAGFARDMSTHHAQAVAMGMIAAKKGLAPEVRTLGEDIALTQQGQIGIMSQWLRDWSLNLNSSAKPMAWMPDGDKSALNGNLMPGMATPQEMTALENASGKTVDTLFLEMMIKHHLGGVHMVDAVLTATDDPDVLWLAKGMKTRQTLEISEMQKLQTTLAKR
;
A
#
# COMPACT_ATOMS: atom_id res chain seq x y z
N MET A 1 31.33 45.85 72.66
CA MET A 1 31.92 44.98 71.62
C MET A 1 30.82 44.05 71.15
N THR A 2 30.45 44.11 69.85
CA THR A 2 29.78 43.10 69.00
C THR A 2 28.46 42.48 69.52
N ASP A 3 27.40 42.30 68.75
CA ASP A 3 27.29 41.85 67.35
C ASP A 3 25.82 42.05 66.91
N VAL A 4 25.58 42.55 65.69
CA VAL A 4 24.25 42.55 65.08
C VAL A 4 24.33 41.63 63.87
N GLY A 5 23.76 40.43 64.04
CA GLY A 5 23.73 39.39 63.02
C GLY A 5 23.03 39.84 61.74
N ASN A 6 23.72 39.66 60.62
CA ASN A 6 23.22 39.91 59.28
C ASN A 6 22.76 38.60 58.65
N SER A 7 21.45 38.41 58.49
CA SER A 7 20.89 37.25 57.76
C SER A 7 20.91 37.52 56.24
N PRO A 8 21.32 36.56 55.40
CA PRO A 8 21.36 36.76 53.96
C PRO A 8 19.93 36.78 53.39
N ARG A 9 19.54 37.90 52.78
CA ARG A 9 18.28 38.03 52.04
C ARG A 9 18.45 37.44 50.64
N PHE A 10 17.90 36.25 50.40
CA PHE A 10 17.77 35.71 49.05
C PHE A 10 16.69 36.48 48.28
N SER A 11 17.10 37.17 47.23
CA SER A 11 16.21 37.96 46.36
C SER A 11 15.39 37.04 45.46
N THR A 12 14.06 37.15 45.53
CA THR A 12 13.09 36.44 44.67
C THR A 12 13.31 36.69 43.17
N ARG A 13 14.01 37.78 42.80
CA ARG A 13 14.39 38.10 41.42
C ARG A 13 15.48 37.19 40.85
N GLY A 14 16.35 36.64 41.70
CA GLY A 14 17.39 35.68 41.28
C GLY A 14 16.79 34.33 40.87
N LEU A 15 15.79 33.85 41.62
CA LEU A 15 15.12 32.57 41.38
C LEU A 15 14.25 32.60 40.10
N ALA A 16 13.58 33.73 39.83
CA ALA A 16 12.73 33.89 38.65
C ALA A 16 13.52 33.90 37.33
N LEU A 17 14.73 34.49 37.30
CA LEU A 17 15.59 34.46 36.12
C LEU A 17 16.14 33.04 35.84
N SER A 18 16.42 32.24 36.87
CA SER A 18 16.93 30.87 36.72
C SER A 18 15.89 29.92 36.13
N VAL A 19 14.62 30.04 36.52
CA VAL A 19 13.53 29.20 36.01
C VAL A 19 13.17 29.56 34.57
N ALA A 20 13.16 30.86 34.22
CA ALA A 20 12.91 31.30 32.85
C ALA A 20 14.00 30.84 31.86
N LEU A 21 15.28 30.85 32.28
CA LEU A 21 16.39 30.36 31.45
C LEU A 21 16.35 28.83 31.30
N ALA A 22 16.00 28.08 32.35
CA ALA A 22 15.85 26.62 32.30
C ALA A 22 14.69 26.19 31.39
N LEU A 23 13.58 26.93 31.38
CA LEU A 23 12.44 26.67 30.49
C LEU A 23 12.77 26.99 29.03
N LEU A 24 13.52 28.06 28.74
CA LEU A 24 13.94 28.41 27.37
C LEU A 24 14.97 27.43 26.81
N VAL A 25 15.91 26.94 27.62
CA VAL A 25 16.87 25.90 27.22
C VAL A 25 16.16 24.54 27.04
N GLY A 26 15.21 24.19 27.92
CA GLY A 26 14.39 22.98 27.76
C GLY A 26 13.54 23.00 26.49
N LEU A 27 12.96 24.15 26.13
CA LEU A 27 12.18 24.31 24.90
C LEU A 27 13.06 24.25 23.64
N ALA A 28 14.26 24.85 23.68
CA ALA A 28 15.21 24.83 22.56
C ALA A 28 15.83 23.44 22.33
N ILE A 29 16.14 22.71 23.41
CA ILE A 29 16.62 21.32 23.32
C ILE A 29 15.48 20.40 22.88
N GLY A 30 14.27 20.54 23.43
CA GLY A 30 13.11 19.74 23.01
C GLY A 30 12.75 19.95 21.54
N PHE A 31 12.71 21.20 21.08
CA PHE A 31 12.43 21.52 19.68
C PHE A 31 13.58 21.12 18.72
N GLY A 32 14.83 21.19 19.19
CA GLY A 32 16.01 20.72 18.45
C GLY A 32 16.08 19.20 18.32
N VAL A 33 15.80 18.46 19.40
CA VAL A 33 15.79 16.98 19.39
C VAL A 33 14.65 16.44 18.52
N SER A 34 13.46 17.06 18.55
CA SER A 34 12.35 16.70 17.66
C SER A 34 12.60 17.03 16.18
N ARG A 35 13.50 17.98 15.86
CA ARG A 35 13.92 18.31 14.49
C ARG A 35 15.09 17.46 14.00
N LEU A 36 15.81 16.77 14.90
CA LEU A 36 16.90 15.83 14.57
C LEU A 36 16.38 14.42 14.30
N ALA A 37 15.18 14.07 14.79
CA ALA A 37 14.46 12.90 14.35
C ALA A 37 13.80 13.19 13.00
N ALA A 38 14.56 13.04 11.91
CA ALA A 38 13.96 12.93 10.58
C ALA A 38 12.90 11.81 10.61
N PRO A 39 11.74 11.96 9.93
CA PRO A 39 10.80 10.87 9.81
C PRO A 39 11.56 9.65 9.27
N SER A 40 11.55 8.56 10.04
CA SER A 40 12.24 7.33 9.65
C SER A 40 11.50 6.75 8.44
N THR A 41 12.16 6.75 7.28
CA THR A 41 11.65 6.05 6.11
C THR A 41 11.62 4.54 6.39
N PRO A 42 10.65 3.80 5.85
CA PRO A 42 10.62 2.34 6.00
C PRO A 42 11.93 1.68 5.54
N ALA A 43 12.34 0.63 6.23
CA ALA A 43 13.48 -0.20 5.84
C ALA A 43 13.19 -0.98 4.54
N ASP A 44 14.25 -1.43 3.86
CA ASP A 44 14.12 -2.14 2.57
C ASP A 44 13.32 -3.45 2.67
N ASP A 45 13.42 -4.15 3.81
CA ASP A 45 12.75 -5.40 4.14
C ASP A 45 11.43 -5.20 4.93
N SER A 46 10.99 -3.95 5.10
CA SER A 46 9.74 -3.64 5.78
C SER A 46 8.51 -4.12 5.02
N ALA A 47 7.40 -4.30 5.75
CA ALA A 47 6.10 -4.60 5.16
C ALA A 47 5.63 -3.54 4.16
N ALA A 48 5.87 -2.26 4.44
CA ALA A 48 5.55 -1.16 3.54
C ALA A 48 6.29 -1.29 2.19
N ALA A 49 7.62 -1.49 2.23
CA ALA A 49 8.43 -1.63 1.04
C ALA A 49 8.11 -2.91 0.26
N GLY A 50 7.95 -4.04 0.97
CA GLY A 50 7.56 -5.32 0.37
C GLY A 50 6.20 -5.24 -0.31
N PHE A 51 5.18 -4.72 0.38
CA PHE A 51 3.84 -4.54 -0.17
C PHE A 51 3.85 -3.63 -1.41
N ALA A 52 4.56 -2.51 -1.37
CA ALA A 52 4.63 -1.59 -2.50
C ALA A 52 5.19 -2.28 -3.77
N ARG A 53 6.23 -3.10 -3.63
CA ARG A 53 6.83 -3.84 -4.77
C ARG A 53 5.93 -4.95 -5.28
N ASP A 54 5.43 -5.76 -4.37
CA ASP A 54 4.64 -6.94 -4.70
C ASP A 54 3.27 -6.55 -5.24
N MET A 55 2.58 -5.61 -4.60
CA MET A 55 1.30 -5.10 -5.10
C MET A 55 1.47 -4.34 -6.42
N SER A 56 2.61 -3.66 -6.67
CA SER A 56 2.88 -3.07 -7.99
C SER A 56 2.96 -4.15 -9.08
N THR A 57 3.64 -5.25 -8.80
CA THR A 57 3.74 -6.38 -9.74
C THR A 57 2.40 -7.07 -9.96
N HIS A 58 1.61 -7.24 -8.88
CA HIS A 58 0.26 -7.79 -8.91
C HIS A 58 -0.66 -6.90 -9.76
N HIS A 59 -0.66 -5.59 -9.51
CA HIS A 59 -1.44 -4.62 -10.27
C HIS A 59 -1.06 -4.56 -11.75
N ALA A 60 0.22 -4.73 -12.09
CA ALA A 60 0.64 -4.74 -13.49
C ALA A 60 -0.06 -5.87 -14.30
N GLN A 61 -0.33 -7.03 -13.68
CA GLN A 61 -1.11 -8.09 -14.33
C GLN A 61 -2.58 -7.72 -14.48
N ALA A 62 -3.19 -7.07 -13.48
CA ALA A 62 -4.56 -6.57 -13.60
C ALA A 62 -4.70 -5.54 -14.73
N VAL A 63 -3.74 -4.62 -14.87
CA VAL A 63 -3.69 -3.66 -15.98
C VAL A 63 -3.67 -4.38 -17.31
N ALA A 64 -2.81 -5.39 -17.48
CA ALA A 64 -2.75 -6.17 -18.71
C ALA A 64 -4.09 -6.87 -19.03
N MET A 65 -4.69 -7.55 -18.05
CA MET A 65 -6.00 -8.20 -18.21
C MET A 65 -7.11 -7.19 -18.56
N GLY A 66 -7.15 -6.05 -17.86
CA GLY A 66 -8.12 -4.98 -18.09
C GLY A 66 -8.05 -4.39 -19.49
N MET A 67 -6.83 -4.14 -19.98
CA MET A 67 -6.62 -3.64 -21.34
C MET A 67 -7.03 -4.65 -22.42
N ILE A 68 -6.86 -5.96 -22.18
CA ILE A 68 -7.35 -7.00 -23.10
C ILE A 68 -8.89 -6.98 -23.13
N ALA A 69 -9.54 -6.92 -21.95
CA ALA A 69 -10.99 -6.85 -21.85
C ALA A 69 -11.57 -5.62 -22.55
N ALA A 70 -11.01 -4.44 -22.29
CA ALA A 70 -11.36 -3.17 -22.92
C ALA A 70 -11.37 -3.25 -24.46
N LYS A 71 -10.33 -3.89 -25.01
CA LYS A 71 -10.09 -3.96 -26.46
C LYS A 71 -10.87 -5.08 -27.15
N LYS A 72 -11.00 -6.25 -26.51
CA LYS A 72 -11.43 -7.50 -27.17
C LYS A 72 -12.74 -8.08 -26.60
N GLY A 73 -13.26 -7.55 -25.50
CA GLY A 73 -14.53 -7.96 -24.91
C GLY A 73 -15.72 -7.69 -25.83
N LEU A 74 -16.79 -8.47 -25.68
CA LEU A 74 -18.04 -8.27 -26.44
C LEU A 74 -18.98 -7.32 -25.71
N ALA A 75 -19.19 -7.55 -24.41
CA ALA A 75 -20.09 -6.75 -23.59
C ALA A 75 -19.51 -5.36 -23.30
N PRO A 76 -20.21 -4.27 -23.63
CA PRO A 76 -19.76 -2.91 -23.31
C PRO A 76 -19.46 -2.72 -21.81
N GLU A 77 -20.27 -3.34 -20.94
CA GLU A 77 -20.09 -3.26 -19.49
C GLU A 77 -18.76 -3.89 -19.03
N VAL A 78 -18.33 -4.98 -19.67
CA VAL A 78 -17.04 -5.63 -19.37
C VAL A 78 -15.87 -4.81 -19.88
N ARG A 79 -16.03 -4.19 -21.06
CA ARG A 79 -15.00 -3.32 -21.63
C ARG A 79 -14.74 -2.11 -20.75
N THR A 80 -15.81 -1.42 -20.32
CA THR A 80 -15.71 -0.28 -19.39
C THR A 80 -15.09 -0.69 -18.06
N LEU A 81 -15.51 -1.81 -17.47
CA LEU A 81 -14.91 -2.30 -16.24
C LEU A 81 -13.41 -2.60 -16.40
N GLY A 82 -13.01 -3.18 -17.53
CA GLY A 82 -11.61 -3.44 -17.86
C GLY A 82 -10.77 -2.15 -17.94
N GLU A 83 -11.30 -1.10 -18.55
CA GLU A 83 -10.67 0.23 -18.62
C GLU A 83 -10.52 0.86 -17.23
N ASP A 84 -11.59 0.85 -16.42
CA ASP A 84 -11.61 1.45 -15.09
C ASP A 84 -10.61 0.78 -14.14
N ILE A 85 -10.55 -0.56 -14.14
CA ILE A 85 -9.58 -1.33 -13.35
C ILE A 85 -8.15 -1.01 -13.81
N ALA A 86 -7.90 -1.00 -15.13
CA ALA A 86 -6.57 -0.72 -15.66
C ALA A 86 -6.08 0.68 -15.29
N LEU A 87 -6.93 1.71 -15.43
CA LEU A 87 -6.56 3.09 -15.08
C LEU A 87 -6.31 3.24 -13.58
N THR A 88 -7.19 2.69 -12.74
CA THR A 88 -7.09 2.80 -11.29
C THR A 88 -5.83 2.11 -10.77
N GLN A 89 -5.60 0.85 -11.17
CA GLN A 89 -4.45 0.09 -10.70
C GLN A 89 -3.14 0.62 -11.28
N GLN A 90 -3.13 1.16 -12.51
CA GLN A 90 -1.96 1.86 -13.05
C GLN A 90 -1.59 3.11 -12.24
N GLY A 91 -2.58 3.88 -11.78
CA GLY A 91 -2.36 5.01 -10.89
C GLY A 91 -1.77 4.59 -9.53
N GLN A 92 -2.26 3.49 -8.97
CA GLN A 92 -1.77 2.92 -7.71
C GLN A 92 -0.33 2.40 -7.82
N ILE A 93 0.06 1.79 -8.95
CA ILE A 93 1.47 1.45 -9.24
C ILE A 93 2.34 2.71 -9.18
N GLY A 94 1.87 3.82 -9.76
CA GLY A 94 2.57 5.11 -9.75
C GLY A 94 2.83 5.62 -8.33
N ILE A 95 1.81 5.58 -7.47
CA ILE A 95 1.91 5.98 -6.06
C ILE A 95 2.93 5.11 -5.32
N MET A 96 2.81 3.77 -5.41
CA MET A 96 3.71 2.84 -4.72
C MET A 96 5.15 2.95 -5.23
N SER A 97 5.34 3.16 -6.53
CA SER A 97 6.66 3.40 -7.12
C SER A 97 7.27 4.71 -6.64
N GLN A 98 6.44 5.75 -6.44
CA GLN A 98 6.89 7.03 -5.92
C GLN A 98 7.34 6.92 -4.46
N TRP A 99 6.58 6.21 -3.62
CA TRP A 99 6.97 5.95 -2.23
C TRP A 99 8.34 5.28 -2.13
N LEU A 100 8.57 4.21 -2.91
CA LEU A 100 9.87 3.53 -2.93
C LEU A 100 11.01 4.49 -3.30
N ARG A 101 10.78 5.43 -4.23
CA ARG A 101 11.78 6.46 -4.59
C ARG A 101 11.99 7.48 -3.47
N ASP A 102 10.92 7.95 -2.84
CA ASP A 102 10.98 8.91 -1.74
C ASP A 102 11.68 8.31 -0.51
N TRP A 103 11.52 7.01 -0.29
CA TRP A 103 12.24 6.23 0.73
C TRP A 103 13.67 5.85 0.32
N SER A 104 14.13 6.26 -0.87
CA SER A 104 15.44 5.88 -1.43
C SER A 104 15.67 4.37 -1.55
N LEU A 105 14.60 3.62 -1.81
CA LEU A 105 14.60 2.17 -2.00
C LEU A 105 14.52 1.80 -3.48
N ASN A 106 14.98 0.60 -3.81
CA ASN A 106 14.84 0.06 -5.16
C ASN A 106 13.38 -0.35 -5.45
N LEU A 107 12.94 -0.17 -6.70
CA LEU A 107 11.62 -0.61 -7.16
C LEU A 107 11.46 -2.13 -7.19
N ASN A 108 12.58 -2.85 -7.18
CA ASN A 108 12.64 -4.30 -7.14
C ASN A 108 13.45 -4.75 -5.92
N SER A 109 13.25 -6.00 -5.53
CA SER A 109 14.02 -6.65 -4.47
C SER A 109 14.47 -8.03 -4.95
N SER A 110 15.59 -8.51 -4.42
CA SER A 110 16.02 -9.91 -4.59
C SER A 110 15.33 -10.85 -3.59
N ALA A 111 14.58 -10.31 -2.62
CA ALA A 111 13.76 -11.12 -1.73
C ALA A 111 12.71 -11.89 -2.53
N LYS A 112 12.27 -13.03 -1.98
CA LYS A 112 11.14 -13.76 -2.55
C LYS A 112 9.88 -12.89 -2.50
N PRO A 113 8.99 -12.96 -3.51
CA PRO A 113 7.67 -12.35 -3.40
C PRO A 113 6.99 -12.78 -2.11
N MET A 114 6.29 -11.84 -1.49
CA MET A 114 5.56 -12.00 -0.23
C MET A 114 6.41 -12.26 1.00
N ALA A 115 7.75 -12.16 0.95
CA ALA A 115 8.62 -12.39 2.12
C ALA A 115 8.31 -11.44 3.31
N TRP A 116 7.62 -10.33 3.04
CA TRP A 116 7.22 -9.34 4.02
C TRP A 116 5.95 -9.71 4.81
N MET A 117 5.17 -10.71 4.38
CA MET A 117 3.93 -11.12 5.04
C MET A 117 4.13 -12.40 5.87
N PRO A 118 3.46 -12.56 7.04
CA PRO A 118 3.67 -13.71 7.93
C PRO A 118 3.42 -15.10 7.30
N ASP A 119 2.52 -15.19 6.33
CA ASP A 119 2.16 -16.39 5.59
C ASP A 119 2.71 -16.40 4.15
N GLY A 120 3.74 -15.59 3.86
CA GLY A 120 4.30 -15.40 2.52
C GLY A 120 4.73 -16.68 1.83
N ASP A 121 5.42 -17.57 2.57
CA ASP A 121 5.87 -18.87 2.06
C ASP A 121 4.72 -19.81 1.65
N LYS A 122 3.52 -19.62 2.21
CA LYS A 122 2.30 -20.41 1.90
C LYS A 122 1.44 -19.73 0.84
N SER A 123 1.52 -18.41 0.77
CA SER A 123 0.76 -17.56 -0.15
C SER A 123 1.33 -17.57 -1.57
N ALA A 124 2.61 -17.92 -1.74
CA ALA A 124 3.21 -18.18 -3.04
C ALA A 124 2.73 -19.54 -3.60
N LEU A 125 1.76 -19.53 -4.51
CA LEU A 125 1.26 -20.75 -5.17
C LEU A 125 2.21 -21.17 -6.31
N ASN A 126 2.28 -22.49 -6.57
CA ASN A 126 2.88 -23.17 -7.74
C ASN A 126 3.71 -22.26 -8.66
N GLY A 127 4.99 -22.06 -8.34
CA GLY A 127 5.92 -21.30 -9.21
C GLY A 127 6.14 -19.84 -8.82
N ASN A 128 6.04 -19.49 -7.53
CA ASN A 128 6.27 -18.13 -6.99
C ASN A 128 5.25 -17.07 -7.45
N LEU A 129 4.04 -17.49 -7.82
CA LEU A 129 2.96 -16.54 -8.11
C LEU A 129 2.35 -16.03 -6.81
N MET A 130 2.17 -14.71 -6.73
CA MET A 130 1.44 -14.08 -5.63
C MET A 130 -0.03 -14.52 -5.62
N PRO A 131 -0.72 -14.45 -4.47
CA PRO A 131 -2.13 -14.83 -4.34
C PRO A 131 -3.00 -14.25 -5.45
N GLY A 132 -3.81 -15.10 -6.07
CA GLY A 132 -4.81 -14.69 -7.07
C GLY A 132 -4.27 -14.41 -8.47
N MET A 133 -2.95 -14.27 -8.66
CA MET A 133 -2.36 -14.05 -9.99
C MET A 133 -2.77 -15.15 -10.98
N ALA A 134 -3.03 -14.74 -12.21
CA ALA A 134 -3.16 -15.61 -13.36
C ALA A 134 -1.81 -16.24 -13.72
N THR A 135 -1.86 -17.51 -14.09
CA THR A 135 -0.73 -18.25 -14.67
C THR A 135 -0.41 -17.74 -16.08
N PRO A 136 0.82 -17.97 -16.58
CA PRO A 136 1.16 -17.65 -17.98
C PRO A 136 0.21 -18.27 -19.01
N GLN A 137 -0.27 -19.50 -18.74
CA GLN A 137 -1.21 -20.21 -19.61
C GLN A 137 -2.59 -19.54 -19.62
N GLU A 138 -3.10 -19.11 -18.46
CA GLU A 138 -4.37 -18.37 -18.37
C GLU A 138 -4.25 -17.01 -19.07
N MET A 139 -3.13 -16.28 -18.89
CA MET A 139 -2.88 -15.02 -19.61
C MET A 139 -2.83 -15.24 -21.13
N THR A 140 -2.13 -16.28 -21.60
CA THR A 140 -2.07 -16.64 -23.02
C THR A 140 -3.46 -16.99 -23.57
N ALA A 141 -4.30 -17.67 -22.79
CA ALA A 141 -5.68 -17.98 -23.19
C ALA A 141 -6.51 -16.69 -23.34
N LEU A 142 -6.41 -15.77 -22.38
CA LEU A 142 -7.09 -14.47 -22.43
C LEU A 142 -6.63 -13.63 -23.63
N GLU A 143 -5.31 -13.57 -23.88
CA GLU A 143 -4.72 -12.84 -25.01
C GLU A 143 -5.21 -13.35 -26.36
N ASN A 144 -5.41 -14.67 -26.50
CA ASN A 144 -5.88 -15.29 -27.75
C ASN A 144 -7.41 -15.28 -27.90
N ALA A 145 -8.16 -15.13 -26.81
CA ALA A 145 -9.62 -15.08 -26.82
C ALA A 145 -10.16 -13.81 -27.52
N SER A 146 -11.42 -13.83 -27.94
CA SER A 146 -12.14 -12.64 -28.41
C SER A 146 -13.63 -12.71 -28.06
N GLY A 147 -14.29 -11.56 -28.00
CA GLY A 147 -15.72 -11.46 -27.75
C GLY A 147 -16.15 -12.05 -26.41
N LYS A 148 -17.23 -12.85 -26.41
CA LYS A 148 -17.82 -13.43 -25.18
C LYS A 148 -16.82 -14.28 -24.39
N THR A 149 -15.85 -14.92 -25.05
CA THR A 149 -14.79 -15.68 -24.36
C THR A 149 -13.86 -14.78 -23.54
N VAL A 150 -13.54 -13.57 -24.03
CA VAL A 150 -12.78 -12.59 -23.24
C VAL A 150 -13.60 -12.16 -22.04
N ASP A 151 -14.90 -11.90 -22.22
CA ASP A 151 -15.77 -11.47 -21.13
C ASP A 151 -15.78 -12.50 -19.99
N THR A 152 -15.95 -13.78 -20.30
CA THR A 152 -15.94 -14.85 -19.30
C THR A 152 -14.58 -14.97 -18.60
N LEU A 153 -13.50 -15.11 -19.38
CA LEU A 153 -12.16 -15.32 -18.82
C LEU A 153 -11.72 -14.13 -17.95
N PHE A 154 -11.94 -12.90 -18.43
CA PHE A 154 -11.59 -11.70 -17.68
C PHE A 154 -12.31 -11.65 -16.33
N LEU A 155 -13.63 -11.85 -16.31
CA LEU A 155 -14.40 -11.77 -15.06
C LEU A 155 -13.97 -12.86 -14.06
N GLU A 156 -13.77 -14.10 -14.52
CA GLU A 156 -13.33 -15.20 -13.66
C GLU A 156 -11.93 -14.95 -13.07
N MET A 157 -10.98 -14.59 -13.94
CA MET A 157 -9.59 -14.36 -13.55
C MET A 157 -9.47 -13.13 -12.65
N MET A 158 -10.15 -12.03 -12.97
CA MET A 158 -10.07 -10.79 -12.21
C MET A 158 -10.75 -10.90 -10.84
N ILE A 159 -11.82 -11.70 -10.68
CA ILE A 159 -12.38 -12.01 -9.34
C ILE A 159 -11.33 -12.71 -8.47
N LYS A 160 -10.67 -13.77 -9.01
CA LYS A 160 -9.61 -14.50 -8.29
C LYS A 160 -8.43 -13.58 -7.96
N HIS A 161 -8.05 -12.72 -8.91
CA HIS A 161 -6.99 -11.73 -8.76
C HIS A 161 -7.29 -10.77 -7.61
N HIS A 162 -8.48 -10.17 -7.59
CA HIS A 162 -8.89 -9.24 -6.54
C HIS A 162 -9.01 -9.89 -5.16
N LEU A 163 -9.46 -11.14 -5.07
CA LEU A 163 -9.45 -11.87 -3.80
C LEU A 163 -8.02 -12.04 -3.25
N GLY A 164 -7.06 -12.33 -4.12
CA GLY A 164 -5.64 -12.33 -3.78
C GLY A 164 -5.12 -10.95 -3.36
N GLY A 165 -5.49 -9.91 -4.08
CA GLY A 165 -5.14 -8.52 -3.75
C GLY A 165 -5.68 -8.09 -2.38
N VAL A 166 -6.92 -8.45 -2.05
CA VAL A 166 -7.53 -8.20 -0.72
C VAL A 166 -6.78 -8.96 0.38
N HIS A 167 -6.34 -10.20 0.14
CA HIS A 167 -5.53 -10.96 1.11
C HIS A 167 -4.19 -10.25 1.40
N MET A 168 -3.50 -9.79 0.35
CA MET A 168 -2.25 -9.02 0.51
C MET A 168 -2.50 -7.70 1.26
N VAL A 169 -3.60 -7.01 0.97
CA VAL A 169 -3.99 -5.79 1.68
C VAL A 169 -4.25 -6.07 3.16
N ASP A 170 -4.94 -7.16 3.51
CA ASP A 170 -5.20 -7.51 4.90
C ASP A 170 -3.92 -7.81 5.68
N ALA A 171 -2.93 -8.42 5.02
CA ALA A 171 -1.61 -8.60 5.61
C ALA A 171 -0.91 -7.27 5.88
N VAL A 172 -0.86 -6.34 4.91
CA VAL A 172 -0.13 -5.07 5.12
C VAL A 172 -0.79 -4.21 6.21
N LEU A 173 -2.13 -4.23 6.31
CA LEU A 173 -2.86 -3.48 7.33
C LEU A 173 -2.53 -3.90 8.78
N THR A 174 -1.94 -5.08 8.96
CA THR A 174 -1.49 -5.58 10.27
C THR A 174 0.03 -5.52 10.46
N ALA A 175 0.78 -5.33 9.37
CA ALA A 175 2.25 -5.44 9.35
C ALA A 175 2.97 -4.09 9.25
N THR A 176 2.27 -2.99 9.01
CA THR A 176 2.85 -1.64 8.95
C THR A 176 2.07 -0.62 9.78
N ASP A 177 2.78 0.40 10.26
CA ASP A 177 2.24 1.60 10.87
C ASP A 177 2.34 2.84 9.96
N ASP A 178 2.84 2.69 8.73
CA ASP A 178 2.97 3.78 7.77
C ASP A 178 1.57 4.31 7.35
N PRO A 179 1.24 5.58 7.67
CA PRO A 179 -0.11 6.09 7.49
C PRO A 179 -0.54 6.19 6.02
N ASP A 180 0.39 6.44 5.10
CA ASP A 180 0.09 6.59 3.68
C ASP A 180 -0.18 5.21 3.05
N VAL A 181 0.61 4.20 3.43
CA VAL A 181 0.38 2.80 3.05
C VAL A 181 -0.97 2.32 3.58
N LEU A 182 -1.27 2.56 4.87
CA LEU A 182 -2.54 2.17 5.48
C LEU A 182 -3.75 2.84 4.81
N TRP A 183 -3.62 4.12 4.42
CA TRP A 183 -4.69 4.84 3.73
C TRP A 183 -4.97 4.25 2.35
N LEU A 184 -3.93 4.04 1.54
CA LEU A 184 -4.08 3.48 0.19
C LEU A 184 -4.62 2.05 0.25
N ALA A 185 -4.08 1.22 1.14
CA ALA A 185 -4.48 -0.17 1.30
C ALA A 185 -5.97 -0.31 1.67
N LYS A 186 -6.49 0.53 2.59
CA LYS A 186 -7.93 0.56 2.91
C LYS A 186 -8.77 0.92 1.68
N GLY A 187 -8.32 1.93 0.91
CA GLY A 187 -8.97 2.32 -0.35
C GLY A 187 -9.01 1.17 -1.37
N MET A 188 -7.88 0.48 -1.55
CA MET A 188 -7.77 -0.71 -2.40
C MET A 188 -8.75 -1.81 -1.97
N LYS A 189 -8.81 -2.14 -0.67
CA LYS A 189 -9.74 -3.16 -0.16
C LYS A 189 -11.19 -2.83 -0.49
N THR A 190 -11.60 -1.60 -0.22
CA THR A 190 -12.97 -1.14 -0.51
C THR A 190 -13.28 -1.25 -2.00
N ARG A 191 -12.39 -0.73 -2.86
CA ARG A 191 -12.62 -0.74 -4.31
C ARG A 191 -12.64 -2.15 -4.88
N GLN A 192 -11.67 -2.99 -4.55
CA GLN A 192 -11.60 -4.38 -5.04
C GLN A 192 -12.81 -5.20 -4.58
N THR A 193 -13.31 -5.00 -3.36
CA THR A 193 -14.53 -5.69 -2.88
C THR A 193 -15.78 -5.30 -3.67
N LEU A 194 -15.90 -4.00 -4.03
CA LEU A 194 -16.99 -3.52 -4.87
C LEU A 194 -16.90 -4.09 -6.29
N GLU A 195 -15.70 -4.10 -6.87
CA GLU A 195 -15.45 -4.65 -8.21
C GLU A 195 -15.70 -6.15 -8.27
N ILE A 196 -15.35 -6.93 -7.23
CA ILE A 196 -15.72 -8.35 -7.14
C ILE A 196 -17.25 -8.51 -7.22
N SER A 197 -17.98 -7.71 -6.46
CA SER A 197 -19.45 -7.76 -6.44
C SER A 197 -20.05 -7.37 -7.80
N GLU A 198 -19.44 -6.41 -8.50
CA GLU A 198 -19.83 -6.00 -9.84
C GLU A 198 -19.56 -7.10 -10.87
N MET A 199 -18.38 -7.70 -10.86
CA MET A 199 -18.01 -8.80 -11.76
C MET A 199 -18.95 -10.00 -11.62
N GLN A 200 -19.29 -10.39 -10.39
CA GLN A 200 -20.24 -11.47 -10.12
C GLN A 200 -21.65 -11.18 -10.67
N LYS A 201 -22.10 -9.91 -10.57
CA LYS A 201 -23.36 -9.48 -11.18
C LYS A 201 -23.30 -9.52 -12.71
N LEU A 202 -22.18 -9.12 -13.30
CA LEU A 202 -21.96 -9.20 -14.74
C LEU A 202 -21.96 -10.65 -15.22
N GLN A 203 -21.26 -11.56 -14.54
CA GLN A 203 -21.29 -13.00 -14.87
C GLN A 203 -22.74 -13.54 -14.88
N THR A 204 -23.52 -13.22 -13.86
CA THR A 204 -24.93 -13.63 -13.77
C THR A 204 -25.79 -13.05 -14.89
N THR A 205 -25.53 -11.80 -15.29
CA THR A 205 -26.27 -11.10 -16.34
C THR A 205 -25.94 -11.66 -17.71
N LEU A 206 -24.65 -11.89 -18.00
CA LEU A 206 -24.18 -12.42 -19.27
C LEU A 206 -24.54 -13.90 -19.47
N ALA A 207 -24.69 -14.67 -18.39
CA ALA A 207 -25.17 -16.05 -18.47
C ALA A 207 -26.64 -16.16 -18.93
N LYS A 208 -27.43 -15.08 -18.80
CA LYS A 208 -28.83 -15.01 -19.22
C LYS A 208 -29.02 -14.48 -20.65
N ARG A 209 -27.94 -13.98 -21.28
CA ARG A 209 -27.92 -13.46 -22.65
C ARG A 209 -27.38 -14.51 -23.61
#